data_AF-A0A971UFP7-F1
#
_entry.id   AF-A0A971UFP7-F1
#
_cell.length_a   1.000
_cell.length_b   1.000
_cell.length_c   1.000
_cell.angle_alpha   90.00
_cell.angle_beta   90.00
_cell.angle_gamma   90.00
#
_symmetry.space_group_name_H-M   'P 1'
#
loop_
_entity.id
_entity.type
_entity.pdbx_description
1 polymer ?
#
loop_
_entity_poly.entity_id
_entity_poly.type
_entity_poly.pdbx_seq_one_letter_code
_entity_poly.pdbx_strand_id
1 'polypeptide(L)' 'MYRLIPTLFVILAGLAVRAAEPPAPLVPVPSPQQLRWQRAEMTMFLHFGVNTFTDREWGDGKESPDVFHP' A
#
# COMPACT_ATOMS: atom_id res chain seq x y z
N MET A 1 -6.38 58.37 2.87
CA MET A 1 -6.51 57.64 4.15
C MET A 1 -7.54 56.48 4.10
N TYR A 2 -8.63 56.58 3.32
CA TYR A 2 -9.70 55.57 3.30
C TYR A 2 -9.47 54.29 2.45
N ARG A 3 -8.41 54.23 1.64
CA ARG A 3 -8.09 53.07 0.76
C ARG A 3 -7.17 52.02 1.39
N LEU A 4 -6.53 52.35 2.52
CA LEU A 4 -5.55 51.46 3.18
C LEU A 4 -6.23 50.44 4.11
N ILE A 5 -7.35 50.81 4.72
CA ILE A 5 -8.13 49.97 5.64
C ILE A 5 -8.72 48.72 4.96
N PRO A 6 -9.39 48.80 3.79
CA PRO A 6 -9.94 47.59 3.14
C PRO A 6 -8.83 46.68 2.62
N THR A 7 -7.70 47.25 2.18
CA THR A 7 -6.54 46.49 1.68
C THR A 7 -5.86 45.71 2.82
N LEU A 8 -5.71 46.33 3.99
CA LEU A 8 -5.17 45.68 5.19
C LEU A 8 -6.10 44.57 5.71
N PHE A 9 -7.42 44.77 5.63
CA PHE A 9 -8.43 43.77 6.01
C PHE A 9 -8.40 42.54 5.09
N VAL A 10 -8.23 42.72 3.78
CA VAL A 10 -8.10 41.62 2.82
C VAL A 10 -6.80 40.84 3.03
N ILE A 11 -5.69 41.53 3.36
CA ILE A 11 -4.42 40.86 3.69
C ILE A 11 -4.54 40.05 4.99
N LEU A 12 -5.15 40.61 6.03
CA LEU A 12 -5.37 39.90 7.31
C LEU A 12 -6.32 38.71 7.17
N ALA A 13 -7.39 38.83 6.37
CA ALA A 13 -8.31 37.72 6.09
C ALA A 13 -7.63 36.61 5.25
N GLY A 14 -6.79 36.96 4.28
CA GLY A 14 -6.01 35.99 3.49
C GLY A 14 -4.95 35.24 4.31
N LEU A 15 -4.39 35.87 5.35
CA LEU A 15 -3.49 35.23 6.32
C LEU A 15 -4.23 34.26 7.24
N ALA A 16 -5.45 34.58 7.66
CA ALA A 16 -6.27 33.69 8.50
C ALA A 16 -6.74 32.42 7.75
N VAL A 17 -6.85 32.46 6.43
CA VAL A 17 -7.16 31.28 5.60
C VAL A 17 -5.96 30.33 5.46
N ARG A 18 -4.74 30.80 5.72
CA ARG A 18 -3.53 29.95 5.76
C ARG A 18 -3.18 29.58 7.20
N ALA A 19 -3.79 28.53 7.76
CA ALA A 19 -3.13 27.57 8.67
C ALA A 19 -4.14 26.72 9.48
N ALA A 20 -5.04 26.00 8.81
CA ALA A 20 -5.52 24.75 9.41
C ALA A 20 -4.59 23.65 8.91
N GLU A 21 -3.73 23.12 9.78
CA GLU A 21 -2.96 21.92 9.42
C GLU A 21 -3.94 20.77 9.15
N PRO A 22 -3.68 19.92 8.13
CA PRO A 22 -4.48 18.74 7.93
C PRO A 22 -4.45 17.88 9.20
N PRO A 23 -5.56 17.18 9.54
CA PRO A 23 -5.60 16.33 10.71
C PRO A 23 -4.51 15.26 10.62
N ALA A 24 -4.01 14.84 11.78
CA ALA A 24 -3.08 13.73 11.85
C ALA A 24 -3.66 12.49 11.13
N PRO A 25 -2.84 11.69 10.43
CA PRO A 25 -3.31 10.47 9.78
C PRO A 25 -4.02 9.53 10.77
N LEU A 26 -5.11 8.91 10.31
CA LEU A 26 -5.74 7.83 11.07
C LEU A 26 -4.82 6.61 11.07
N VAL A 27 -4.55 6.07 12.25
CA VAL A 27 -3.74 4.86 12.42
C VAL A 27 -4.60 3.60 12.38
N PRO A 28 -4.08 2.48 11.86
CA PRO A 28 -2.70 2.28 11.37
C PRO A 28 -2.48 2.77 9.93
N VAL A 29 -1.23 3.20 9.64
CA VAL A 29 -0.76 3.50 8.28
C VAL A 29 0.17 2.38 7.78
N PRO A 30 0.16 2.04 6.48
CA PRO A 30 1.01 0.98 5.95
C PRO A 30 2.49 1.34 6.05
N SER A 31 3.32 0.35 6.36
CA SER A 31 4.77 0.48 6.25
C SER A 31 5.18 0.73 4.79
N PRO A 32 6.40 1.24 4.55
CA PRO A 32 6.91 1.37 3.19
C PRO A 32 6.90 0.04 2.41
N GLN A 33 7.09 -1.11 3.07
CA GLN A 33 7.03 -2.43 2.42
C GLN A 33 5.59 -2.78 2.01
N GLN A 34 4.62 -2.59 2.90
CA GLN A 34 3.21 -2.85 2.63
C GLN A 34 2.68 -1.98 1.48
N LEU A 35 3.07 -0.71 1.46
CA LEU A 35 2.69 0.21 0.39
C LEU A 35 3.30 -0.17 -0.96
N ARG A 36 4.54 -0.67 -0.98
CA ARG A 36 5.15 -1.19 -2.21
C ARG A 36 4.42 -2.45 -2.70
N TRP A 37 4.07 -3.36 -1.80
CA TRP A 37 3.29 -4.56 -2.15
C TRP A 37 1.91 -4.19 -2.70
N GLN A 38 1.20 -3.29 -2.04
CA GLN A 38 -0.12 -2.82 -2.50
C GLN A 38 -0.05 -2.21 -3.91
N ARG A 39 1.02 -1.46 -4.20
CA ARG A 39 1.27 -0.85 -5.53
C ARG A 39 1.74 -1.83 -6.60
N ALA A 40 2.11 -3.06 -6.23
CA ALA A 40 2.41 -4.10 -7.21
C ALA A 40 1.14 -4.65 -7.88
N GLU A 41 -0.04 -4.39 -7.29
CA GLU A 41 -1.38 -4.69 -7.79
C GLU A 41 -1.69 -6.17 -7.96
N MET A 42 -1.02 -6.84 -8.88
CA MET A 42 -1.25 -8.23 -9.24
C MET A 42 0.05 -9.04 -9.15
N THR A 43 -0.02 -10.18 -8.48
CA THR A 43 1.06 -11.16 -8.39
C THR A 43 0.58 -12.53 -8.86
N MET A 44 1.52 -13.38 -9.26
CA MET A 44 1.23 -14.74 -9.66
C MET A 44 1.79 -15.71 -8.63
N PHE A 45 1.06 -16.79 -8.40
CA PHE A 45 1.52 -17.89 -7.56
C PHE A 45 1.55 -19.17 -8.38
N LEU A 46 2.68 -19.86 -8.36
CA LEU A 46 2.91 -21.10 -9.11
C LEU A 46 3.10 -22.24 -8.12
N HIS A 47 2.15 -23.16 -8.08
CA HIS A 47 2.30 -24.41 -7.35
C HIS A 47 2.94 -25.44 -8.27
N PHE A 48 4.21 -25.76 -8.01
CA PHE A 48 4.97 -26.75 -8.76
C PHE A 48 5.89 -27.53 -7.83
N GLY A 49 5.93 -28.85 -8.00
CA GLY A 49 6.75 -29.73 -7.18
C GLY A 49 6.36 -31.18 -7.36
N VAL A 50 6.73 -32.04 -6.40
CA VAL A 50 6.42 -33.49 -6.43
C VAL A 50 4.94 -33.77 -6.66
N ASN A 51 4.08 -32.95 -6.05
CA ASN A 51 2.62 -32.99 -6.18
C ASN A 51 2.10 -32.86 -7.62
N THR A 52 2.83 -32.14 -8.48
CA THR A 52 2.53 -32.03 -9.91
C THR A 52 2.64 -33.37 -10.63
N PHE A 53 3.50 -34.28 -10.15
CA PHE A 53 3.78 -35.59 -10.75
C PHE A 53 3.02 -36.73 -10.05
N THR A 54 2.45 -36.49 -8.88
CA THR A 54 1.63 -37.47 -8.14
C THR A 54 0.13 -37.24 -8.28
N ASP A 55 -0.29 -36.18 -8.98
CA ASP A 55 -1.69 -35.74 -9.12
C ASP A 55 -2.38 -35.53 -7.76
N ARG A 56 -1.70 -34.81 -6.87
CA ARG A 56 -2.18 -34.53 -5.51
C ARG A 56 -2.08 -33.05 -5.18
N GLU A 57 -3.11 -32.53 -4.53
CA GLU A 57 -3.04 -31.18 -3.96
C GLU A 57 -2.06 -31.13 -2.78
N TRP A 58 -2.17 -32.08 -1.86
CA TRP A 58 -1.33 -32.18 -0.66
C TRP A 58 -0.55 -33.49 -0.65
N GLY A 59 0.75 -33.37 -0.38
CA GLY A 59 1.62 -34.53 -0.18
C GLY A 59 1.47 -35.10 1.22
N ASP A 60 1.82 -36.37 1.40
CA ASP A 60 1.93 -36.99 2.72
C ASP A 60 3.39 -37.08 3.22
N GLY A 61 4.34 -36.64 2.38
CA GLY A 61 5.77 -36.58 2.68
C GLY A 61 6.49 -37.91 2.49
N LYS A 62 5.84 -38.94 1.92
CA LYS A 62 6.42 -40.25 1.62
C LYS A 62 6.62 -40.47 0.12
N GLU A 63 6.36 -39.45 -0.69
CA GLU A 63 6.60 -39.51 -2.12
C GLU A 63 8.07 -39.79 -2.41
N SER A 64 8.33 -40.69 -3.37
CA SER A 64 9.71 -40.95 -3.80
C SER A 64 10.27 -39.70 -4.50
N PRO A 65 11.50 -39.26 -4.18
CA PRO A 65 12.16 -38.17 -4.90
C PRO A 65 12.27 -38.43 -6.41
N ASP A 66 12.37 -39.69 -6.82
CA ASP A 66 12.46 -40.12 -8.23
C ASP A 66 11.17 -39.88 -9.04
N VAL A 67 10.07 -39.46 -8.39
CA VAL A 67 8.85 -39.08 -9.11
C VAL A 67 8.97 -37.65 -9.68
N PHE A 68 9.84 -36.82 -9.13
CA PHE A 68 10.06 -35.46 -9.61
C PHE A 68 11.04 -35.44 -10.79
N HIS A 69 10.54 -35.76 -11.98
CA HIS A 69 11.30 -35.77 -13.24
C HIS A 69 10.69 -34.78 -14.24
N PRO A 70 10.94 -33.47 -14.07
CA PRO A 70 10.38 -32.42 -14.92
C PRO A 70 10.82 -32.47 -16.38
#